data_AF-A0A5B1LDW8-F1
#
_entry.id   AF-A0A5B1LDW8-F1
#
_cell.length_a   1.000
_cell.length_b   1.000
_cell.length_c   1.000
_cell.angle_alpha   90.00
_cell.angle_beta   90.00
_cell.angle_gamma   90.00
#
_symmetry.space_group_name_H-M   'P 1'
#
loop_
_entity.id
_entity.type
_entity.pdbx_description
1 polymer ?
#
loop_
_entity_poly.entity_id
_entity_poly.type
_entity_poly.pdbx_seq_one_letter_code
_entity_poly.pdbx_strand_id
1 'polypeptide(L)'
;MKTRLLSLIPVALLAATTLTACGSDDKSAHGNDVAGGPSEPSFTFTKDLGCGFGFAKVDDEGENLLSIYHDFDGPKVDSTVTFPDKGWTATVTVGTHLDANWCNDVIEDPQAEVAETWEIVEGTLVFEGEVPTFEFDGSGNDQPVRAQLTNAIVENEDGEQVELGDIALTNTSFGFLAG
;
A
#
# COMPACT_ATOMS: atom_id res chain seq x y z
N MET A 1 -55.57 14.38 16.68
CA MET A 1 -56.21 13.04 16.61
C MET A 1 -55.35 12.05 17.37
N LYS A 2 -55.99 11.09 18.04
CA LYS A 2 -55.45 10.21 19.09
C LYS A 2 -54.26 9.34 18.66
N THR A 3 -53.27 9.31 19.54
CA THR A 3 -52.21 8.31 19.75
C THR A 3 -52.76 6.89 19.87
N ARG A 4 -52.05 5.88 19.32
CA ARG A 4 -51.77 4.58 19.99
C ARG A 4 -50.54 3.88 19.38
N LEU A 5 -49.57 3.59 20.26
CA LEU A 5 -48.49 2.60 20.15
C LEU A 5 -49.02 1.16 20.17
N LEU A 6 -48.22 0.21 19.67
CA LEU A 6 -48.01 -1.22 20.05
C LEU A 6 -47.59 -1.99 18.76
N SER A 7 -46.71 -2.99 18.71
CA SER A 7 -45.85 -3.69 19.67
C SER A 7 -44.83 -4.53 18.87
N LEU A 8 -43.70 -4.85 19.52
CA LEU A 8 -42.57 -5.70 19.13
C LEU A 8 -42.93 -7.12 18.64
N ILE A 9 -42.08 -7.70 17.76
CA ILE A 9 -41.53 -9.08 17.90
C ILE A 9 -40.14 -9.16 17.23
N PRO A 10 -39.05 -9.50 17.96
CA PRO A 10 -37.80 -9.99 17.38
C PRO A 10 -37.83 -11.53 17.31
N VAL A 11 -37.43 -12.11 16.17
CA VAL A 11 -37.15 -13.56 16.07
C VAL A 11 -35.65 -13.75 16.07
N ALA A 12 -35.11 -14.10 17.22
CA ALA A 12 -33.77 -14.65 17.37
C ALA A 12 -33.82 -16.16 17.05
N LEU A 13 -32.99 -16.62 16.14
CA LEU A 13 -32.79 -18.04 15.88
C LEU A 13 -31.37 -18.42 16.35
N LEU A 14 -31.29 -19.01 17.53
CA LEU A 14 -30.12 -19.75 18.00
C LEU A 14 -30.05 -21.09 17.26
N ALA A 15 -28.93 -21.38 16.63
CA ALA A 15 -28.55 -22.74 16.24
C ALA A 15 -27.30 -23.13 17.04
N ALA A 16 -27.51 -23.87 18.12
CA ALA A 16 -26.47 -24.62 18.82
C ALA A 16 -26.62 -26.09 18.39
N THR A 17 -25.61 -26.64 17.72
CA THR A 17 -25.48 -28.08 17.51
C THR A 17 -24.28 -28.60 18.29
N THR A 18 -24.57 -29.64 19.06
CA THR A 18 -23.74 -30.31 20.04
C THR A 18 -22.83 -31.36 19.40
N LEU A 19 -21.58 -31.39 19.86
CA LEU A 19 -20.73 -32.55 20.16
C LEU A 19 -21.10 -33.91 19.52
N THR A 20 -20.18 -34.44 18.72
CA THR A 20 -20.07 -35.88 18.43
C THR A 20 -18.64 -36.39 18.63
N ALA A 21 -18.55 -37.34 19.56
CA ALA A 21 -17.70 -38.53 19.58
C ALA A 21 -16.16 -38.40 19.63
N CYS A 22 -15.66 -38.65 20.84
CA CYS A 22 -14.40 -39.31 21.15
C CYS A 22 -14.38 -40.75 20.58
N GLY A 23 -13.30 -41.14 19.90
CA GLY A 23 -13.03 -42.51 19.46
C GLY A 23 -11.51 -42.70 19.29
N SER A 24 -10.95 -43.59 20.10
CA SER A 24 -9.53 -43.77 20.40
C SER A 24 -8.66 -44.42 19.31
N ASP A 25 -7.39 -43.97 19.31
CA ASP A 25 -6.11 -44.68 19.13
C ASP A 25 -5.81 -45.51 17.85
N ASP A 26 -4.84 -45.01 17.06
CA ASP A 26 -3.72 -45.84 16.59
C ASP A 26 -2.46 -45.00 16.32
N LYS A 27 -1.31 -45.52 16.73
CA LYS A 27 0.03 -44.91 16.63
C LYS A 27 0.62 -45.08 15.23
N SER A 28 1.11 -44.00 14.62
CA SER A 28 2.30 -43.91 13.74
C SER A 28 2.52 -42.43 13.44
N ALA A 29 3.46 -41.77 14.10
CA ALA A 29 4.84 -41.58 13.65
C ALA A 29 4.98 -40.60 12.47
N HIS A 30 5.71 -39.53 12.76
CA HIS A 30 6.36 -38.57 11.87
C HIS A 30 5.55 -37.41 11.29
N GLY A 31 5.81 -36.25 11.90
CA GLY A 31 6.12 -35.03 11.17
C GLY A 31 4.92 -34.32 10.59
N ASN A 32 4.48 -33.28 11.29
CA ASN A 32 3.56 -32.29 10.74
C ASN A 32 4.19 -31.66 9.48
N ASP A 33 3.92 -32.21 8.31
CA ASP A 33 3.83 -31.42 7.10
C ASP A 33 2.55 -30.58 7.25
N VAL A 34 2.67 -29.46 7.95
CA VAL A 34 1.66 -28.41 7.87
C VAL A 34 1.72 -27.94 6.42
N ALA A 35 0.76 -28.43 5.63
CA ALA A 35 0.46 -27.89 4.32
C ALA A 35 0.40 -26.37 4.46
N GLY A 36 1.32 -25.67 3.79
CA GLY A 36 1.28 -24.22 3.68
C GLY A 36 -0.09 -23.83 3.17
N GLY A 37 -0.91 -23.24 4.03
CA GLY A 37 -2.07 -22.49 3.58
C GLY A 37 -1.62 -21.38 2.64
N PRO A 38 -2.54 -20.74 1.90
CA PRO A 38 -2.21 -19.51 1.19
C PRO A 38 -1.56 -18.55 2.18
N SER A 39 -0.31 -18.17 1.94
CA SER A 39 0.30 -17.07 2.69
C SER A 39 -0.50 -15.82 2.36
N GLU A 40 -0.98 -15.11 3.38
CA GLU A 40 -1.59 -13.79 3.15
C GLU A 40 -0.54 -12.88 2.49
N PRO A 41 -0.93 -12.08 1.48
CA PRO A 41 0.00 -11.16 0.84
C PRO A 41 0.56 -10.19 1.88
N SER A 42 1.86 -9.97 1.83
CA SER A 42 2.57 -9.04 2.70
C SER A 42 3.63 -8.31 1.89
N PHE A 43 3.73 -7.00 2.07
CA PHE A 43 4.69 -6.16 1.37
C PHE A 43 5.80 -5.72 2.32
N THR A 44 7.04 -5.73 1.84
CA THR A 44 8.20 -5.19 2.57
C THR A 44 8.97 -4.29 1.62
N PHE A 45 9.31 -3.07 2.04
CA PHE A 45 10.00 -2.11 1.18
C PHE A 45 11.29 -1.64 1.85
N THR A 46 12.41 -1.74 1.14
CA THR A 46 13.75 -1.56 1.72
C THR A 46 14.54 -0.43 1.06
N LYS A 47 14.33 -0.20 -0.24
CA LYS A 47 15.12 0.72 -1.06
C LYS A 47 14.28 1.87 -1.58
N ASP A 48 14.63 3.10 -1.19
CA ASP A 48 14.00 4.31 -1.75
C ASP A 48 14.48 4.56 -3.19
N LEU A 49 13.55 4.89 -4.07
CA LEU A 49 13.80 5.22 -5.48
C LEU A 49 13.49 6.70 -5.72
N GLY A 50 14.51 7.56 -5.56
CA GLY A 50 14.35 9.01 -5.73
C GLY A 50 14.10 9.42 -7.18
N CYS A 51 13.00 10.12 -7.45
CA CYS A 51 12.68 10.77 -8.71
C CYS A 51 11.42 11.63 -8.59
N GLY A 52 11.26 12.65 -9.44
CA GLY A 52 10.02 13.37 -9.65
C GLY A 52 9.42 14.02 -8.39
N PHE A 53 8.11 14.23 -8.40
CA PHE A 53 7.36 14.89 -7.33
C PHE A 53 6.56 13.87 -6.52
N GLY A 54 7.26 13.09 -5.70
CA GLY A 54 6.64 12.03 -4.92
C GLY A 54 7.64 11.17 -4.18
N PHE A 55 7.24 9.95 -3.89
CA PHE A 55 8.04 8.94 -3.21
C PHE A 55 7.84 7.59 -3.90
N ALA A 56 8.89 6.81 -3.94
CA ALA A 56 8.77 5.40 -4.25
C ALA A 56 9.76 4.58 -3.48
N LYS A 57 9.37 3.35 -3.17
CA LYS A 57 10.17 2.40 -2.40
C LYS A 57 9.91 1.00 -2.92
N VAL A 58 10.99 0.27 -3.19
CA VAL A 58 10.94 -1.10 -3.71
C VAL A 58 11.50 -2.06 -2.68
N ASP A 59 11.11 -3.34 -2.77
CA ASP A 59 11.75 -4.45 -2.06
C ASP A 59 13.14 -4.78 -2.63
N ASP A 60 13.84 -5.72 -1.98
CA ASP A 60 15.20 -6.10 -2.37
C ASP A 60 15.22 -6.89 -3.69
N GLU A 61 14.12 -7.58 -4.00
CA GLU A 61 13.94 -8.42 -5.18
C GLU A 61 13.48 -7.63 -6.42
N GLY A 62 12.95 -6.42 -6.26
CA GLY A 62 12.38 -5.64 -7.36
C GLY A 62 11.00 -6.15 -7.80
N GLU A 63 10.26 -6.79 -6.90
CA GLU A 63 8.96 -7.42 -7.16
C GLU A 63 7.78 -6.65 -6.57
N ASN A 64 8.01 -5.82 -5.55
CA ASN A 64 6.98 -4.99 -4.91
C ASN A 64 7.44 -3.53 -4.84
N LEU A 65 6.64 -2.63 -5.41
CA LEU A 65 6.94 -1.21 -5.49
C LEU A 65 5.80 -0.38 -4.90
N LEU A 66 6.08 0.34 -3.81
CA LEU A 66 5.25 1.44 -3.34
C LEU A 66 5.56 2.69 -4.16
N SER A 67 4.52 3.36 -4.66
CA SER A 67 4.60 4.56 -5.49
C SER A 67 3.55 5.58 -5.05
N ILE A 68 3.97 6.79 -4.70
CA ILE A 68 3.11 7.89 -4.24
C ILE A 68 3.51 9.17 -4.96
N TYR A 69 2.66 9.65 -5.86
CA TYR A 69 2.93 10.80 -6.72
C TYR A 69 1.82 11.82 -6.66
N HIS A 70 2.20 13.08 -6.76
CA HIS A 70 1.26 14.17 -6.85
C HIS A 70 0.82 14.36 -8.31
N ASP A 71 -0.48 14.25 -8.56
CA ASP A 71 -1.11 14.48 -9.86
C ASP A 71 -1.31 15.99 -10.05
N PHE A 72 -0.61 16.55 -11.03
CA PHE A 72 -0.33 17.98 -11.11
C PHE A 72 -1.55 18.85 -11.48
N ASP A 73 -1.88 19.86 -10.65
CA ASP A 73 -2.40 21.17 -11.11
C ASP A 73 -2.32 22.30 -10.03
N GLY A 74 -1.31 22.28 -9.14
CA GLY A 74 -1.17 23.30 -8.09
C GLY A 74 0.22 23.39 -7.46
N PRO A 75 0.67 24.58 -7.02
CA PRO A 75 2.05 24.81 -6.57
C PRO A 75 2.31 24.44 -5.10
N LYS A 76 1.27 24.12 -4.33
CA LYS A 76 1.36 23.83 -2.90
C LYS A 76 0.55 22.60 -2.55
N VAL A 77 1.18 21.69 -1.82
CA VAL A 77 0.52 20.55 -1.17
C VAL A 77 0.51 20.76 0.33
N ASP A 78 -0.46 20.14 0.99
CA ASP A 78 -0.51 20.11 2.44
C ASP A 78 0.63 19.24 2.99
N SER A 79 1.14 19.59 4.18
CA SER A 79 2.13 18.79 4.90
C SER A 79 1.60 17.42 5.35
N THR A 80 0.30 17.22 5.23
CA THR A 80 -0.40 15.99 5.59
C THR A 80 -1.43 15.69 4.52
N VAL A 81 -1.37 14.48 3.98
CA VAL A 81 -2.28 13.98 2.94
C VAL A 81 -2.97 12.75 3.48
N THR A 82 -4.29 12.69 3.37
CA THR A 82 -5.09 11.52 3.78
C THR A 82 -5.60 10.83 2.53
N PHE A 83 -5.35 9.53 2.39
CA PHE A 83 -5.79 8.76 1.25
C PHE A 83 -7.21 8.21 1.43
N PRO A 84 -8.01 8.13 0.34
CA PRO A 84 -7.67 8.54 -1.01
C PRO A 84 -7.74 10.07 -1.16
N ASP A 85 -6.76 10.66 -1.86
CA ASP A 85 -6.71 12.10 -2.14
C ASP A 85 -6.76 12.34 -3.65
N LYS A 86 -7.48 13.37 -4.10
CA LYS A 86 -7.66 13.64 -5.54
C LYS A 86 -6.45 14.24 -6.22
N GLY A 87 -5.52 14.81 -5.47
CA GLY A 87 -4.26 15.36 -5.98
C GLY A 87 -3.11 14.36 -5.92
N TRP A 88 -3.35 13.12 -5.49
CA TRP A 88 -2.30 12.13 -5.32
C TRP A 88 -2.73 10.76 -5.85
N THR A 89 -1.85 10.16 -6.66
CA THR A 89 -1.90 8.74 -6.98
C THR A 89 -0.99 7.98 -6.03
N ALA A 90 -1.52 6.97 -5.34
CA ALA A 90 -0.79 6.19 -4.34
C ALA A 90 -1.11 4.70 -4.51
N THR A 91 -0.11 3.90 -4.87
CA THR A 91 -0.29 2.49 -5.25
C THR A 91 0.85 1.61 -4.76
N VAL A 92 0.58 0.31 -4.66
CA VAL A 92 1.58 -0.76 -4.61
C VAL A 92 1.47 -1.58 -5.89
N THR A 93 2.57 -1.68 -6.64
CA THR A 93 2.67 -2.48 -7.85
C THR A 93 3.39 -3.79 -7.53
N VAL A 94 2.85 -4.90 -8.04
CA VAL A 94 3.43 -6.24 -7.92
C VAL A 94 3.86 -6.73 -9.30
N GLY A 95 5.04 -7.31 -9.41
CA GLY A 95 5.60 -7.69 -10.71
C GLY A 95 7.04 -8.17 -10.64
N THR A 96 7.81 -7.91 -11.69
CA THR A 96 9.25 -8.16 -11.74
C THR A 96 9.98 -6.95 -12.30
N HIS A 97 11.24 -6.78 -11.88
CA HIS A 97 12.11 -5.69 -12.36
C HIS A 97 11.50 -4.29 -12.18
N LEU A 98 10.72 -4.08 -11.12
CA LEU A 98 9.94 -2.85 -10.93
C LEU A 98 10.81 -1.61 -10.69
N ASP A 99 12.07 -1.79 -10.31
CA ASP A 99 13.06 -0.71 -10.20
C ASP A 99 13.86 -0.48 -11.50
N ALA A 100 13.69 -1.36 -12.50
CA ALA A 100 14.43 -1.25 -13.75
C ALA A 100 13.97 -0.02 -14.55
N ASN A 101 14.94 0.73 -15.05
CA ASN A 101 14.73 2.00 -15.75
C ASN A 101 14.00 3.06 -14.90
N TRP A 102 13.94 2.89 -13.57
CA TRP A 102 13.35 3.88 -12.69
C TRP A 102 14.10 5.21 -12.80
N CYS A 103 13.37 6.26 -13.19
CA CYS A 103 13.95 7.59 -13.40
C CYS A 103 15.08 7.62 -14.45
N ASN A 104 15.06 6.71 -15.43
CA ASN A 104 16.03 6.68 -16.52
C ASN A 104 15.41 7.25 -17.81
N ASP A 105 16.15 8.09 -18.52
CA ASP A 105 15.78 8.62 -19.83
C ASP A 105 16.09 7.61 -20.95
N VAL A 106 17.02 6.69 -20.69
CA VAL A 106 17.39 5.59 -21.58
C VAL A 106 16.82 4.28 -21.05
N ILE A 107 16.00 3.59 -21.86
CA ILE A 107 15.42 2.30 -21.50
C ILE A 107 16.33 1.16 -21.97
N GLU A 108 16.80 0.35 -21.03
CA GLU A 108 17.61 -0.85 -21.25
C GLU A 108 16.93 -2.08 -20.62
N ASP A 109 17.28 -3.28 -21.08
CA ASP A 109 16.77 -4.51 -20.47
C ASP A 109 17.41 -4.75 -19.08
N PRO A 110 16.66 -5.29 -18.11
CA PRO A 110 15.25 -5.68 -18.20
C PRO A 110 14.30 -4.48 -18.11
N GLN A 111 13.07 -4.63 -18.61
CA GLN A 111 11.98 -3.68 -18.39
C GLN A 111 11.11 -4.16 -17.22
N ALA A 112 10.46 -3.22 -16.54
CA ALA A 112 9.49 -3.54 -15.50
C ALA A 112 8.31 -4.30 -16.10
N GLU A 113 7.96 -5.43 -15.48
CA GLU A 113 6.79 -6.23 -15.86
C GLU A 113 5.78 -6.18 -14.71
N VAL A 114 4.66 -5.50 -14.93
CA VAL A 114 3.60 -5.36 -13.93
C VAL A 114 2.63 -6.54 -14.04
N ALA A 115 2.43 -7.24 -12.93
CA ALA A 115 1.43 -8.30 -12.80
C ALA A 115 0.12 -7.78 -12.21
N GLU A 116 0.20 -6.93 -11.19
CA GLU A 116 -0.95 -6.40 -10.46
C GLU A 116 -0.65 -5.00 -9.91
N THR A 117 -1.69 -4.22 -9.64
CA THR A 117 -1.59 -2.93 -8.95
C THR A 117 -2.68 -2.85 -7.90
N TRP A 118 -2.29 -2.42 -6.71
CA TRP A 118 -3.14 -2.23 -5.55
C TRP A 118 -3.19 -0.74 -5.23
N GLU A 119 -4.38 -0.19 -4.99
CA GLU A 119 -4.56 1.23 -4.65
C GLU A 119 -4.51 1.43 -3.14
N ILE A 120 -3.84 2.50 -2.66
CA ILE A 120 -3.94 2.90 -1.26
C ILE A 120 -5.30 3.54 -1.03
N VAL A 121 -6.21 2.77 -0.41
CA VAL A 121 -7.60 3.18 -0.14
C VAL A 121 -7.78 3.82 1.23
N GLU A 122 -6.84 3.62 2.15
CA GLU A 122 -6.75 4.34 3.43
C GLU A 122 -5.28 4.61 3.75
N GLY A 123 -5.00 5.71 4.47
CA GLY A 123 -3.65 6.01 4.94
C GLY A 123 -3.41 7.48 5.16
N THR A 124 -2.30 7.81 5.82
CA THR A 124 -1.88 9.20 6.02
C THR A 124 -0.40 9.36 5.72
N LEU A 125 -0.08 10.23 4.77
CA LEU A 125 1.28 10.67 4.46
C LEU A 125 1.55 11.99 5.18
N VAL A 126 2.62 12.05 5.95
CA VAL A 126 3.05 13.25 6.68
C VAL A 126 4.46 13.62 6.25
N PHE A 127 4.65 14.81 5.69
CA PHE A 127 5.97 15.33 5.37
C PHE A 127 6.76 15.69 6.64
N GLU A 128 8.04 15.34 6.67
CA GLU A 128 8.94 15.74 7.73
C GLU A 128 9.60 17.09 7.38
N GLY A 129 9.33 18.12 8.18
CA GLY A 129 9.92 19.44 7.97
C GLY A 129 9.13 20.32 7.02
N GLU A 130 9.82 21.14 6.22
CA GLU A 130 9.19 22.03 5.26
C GLU A 130 8.81 21.27 3.99
N VAL A 131 7.56 21.44 3.56
CA VAL A 131 7.05 20.83 2.33
C VAL A 131 7.74 21.52 1.15
N PRO A 132 8.38 20.76 0.24
CA PRO A 132 9.03 21.33 -0.93
C PRO A 132 8.02 21.98 -1.86
N THR A 133 8.48 22.89 -2.71
CA THR A 133 7.67 23.38 -3.83
C THR A 133 7.52 22.30 -4.89
N PHE A 134 6.32 22.17 -5.43
CA PHE A 134 6.02 21.22 -6.52
C PHE A 134 6.14 21.90 -7.89
N GLU A 135 6.79 23.05 -7.99
CA GLU A 135 7.02 23.75 -9.25
C GLU A 135 8.28 23.20 -9.92
N PHE A 136 8.18 22.83 -11.20
CA PHE A 136 9.36 22.49 -12.00
C PHE A 136 10.00 23.76 -12.55
N ASP A 137 11.03 24.25 -11.86
CA ASP A 137 11.85 25.39 -12.30
C ASP A 137 13.23 24.96 -12.86
N GLY A 138 13.46 23.65 -12.95
CA GLY A 138 14.71 23.04 -13.41
C GLY A 138 15.83 23.03 -12.36
N SER A 139 15.60 23.52 -11.15
CA SER A 139 16.60 23.52 -10.07
C SER A 139 16.51 22.29 -9.15
N GLY A 140 15.34 21.63 -9.12
CA GLY A 140 15.08 20.50 -8.22
C GLY A 140 15.28 20.87 -6.75
N ASN A 141 15.07 19.92 -5.84
CA ASN A 141 15.40 20.11 -4.44
C ASN A 141 16.74 19.42 -4.12
N ASP A 142 17.72 20.20 -3.67
CA ASP A 142 19.05 19.71 -3.32
C ASP A 142 19.09 18.97 -1.96
N GLN A 143 18.03 19.10 -1.16
CA GLN A 143 17.87 18.38 0.10
C GLN A 143 16.92 17.19 -0.05
N PRO A 144 17.19 16.06 0.65
CA PRO A 144 16.26 14.95 0.69
C PRO A 144 14.92 15.36 1.29
N VAL A 145 13.83 15.04 0.60
CA VAL A 145 12.48 15.18 1.11
C VAL A 145 12.11 13.89 1.82
N ARG A 146 11.53 13.99 3.02
CA ARG A 146 11.13 12.84 3.82
C ARG A 146 9.67 12.90 4.18
N ALA A 147 9.07 11.74 4.32
CA ALA A 147 7.70 11.60 4.81
C ALA A 147 7.52 10.28 5.55
N GLN A 148 6.47 10.23 6.36
CA GLN A 148 6.00 9.02 7.02
C GLN A 148 4.62 8.66 6.49
N LEU A 149 4.48 7.45 5.96
CA LEU A 149 3.19 6.84 5.67
C LEU A 149 2.76 5.99 6.86
N THR A 150 1.51 6.14 7.30
CA THR A 150 0.95 5.39 8.45
C THR A 150 -0.47 4.95 8.16
N ASN A 151 -0.91 3.89 8.85
CA ASN A 151 -2.25 3.31 8.73
C ASN A 151 -2.66 3.05 7.28
N ALA A 152 -1.70 2.67 6.43
CA ALA A 152 -1.95 2.50 5.01
C ALA A 152 -2.54 1.12 4.73
N ILE A 153 -3.68 1.13 4.03
CA ILE A 153 -4.36 -0.07 3.54
C ILE A 153 -4.38 0.02 2.03
N VAL A 154 -3.91 -1.04 1.38
CA VAL A 154 -4.01 -1.22 -0.06
C VAL A 154 -5.13 -2.20 -0.42
N GLU A 155 -5.81 -1.95 -1.53
CA GLU A 155 -6.87 -2.80 -2.07
C GLU A 155 -6.58 -3.15 -3.54
N ASN A 156 -6.75 -4.43 -3.92
CA ASN A 156 -6.67 -4.84 -5.33
C ASN A 156 -8.02 -4.80 -6.04
N GLU A 157 -8.04 -5.15 -7.33
CA GLU A 157 -9.26 -5.16 -8.15
C GLU A 157 -10.34 -6.15 -7.64
N ASP A 158 -9.93 -7.19 -6.91
CA ASP A 158 -10.83 -8.19 -6.31
C ASP A 158 -11.39 -7.75 -4.95
N GLY A 159 -10.94 -6.62 -4.41
CA GLY A 159 -11.34 -6.09 -3.10
C GLY A 159 -10.60 -6.74 -1.92
N GLU A 160 -9.51 -7.47 -2.18
CA GLU A 160 -8.61 -7.95 -1.13
C GLU A 160 -7.83 -6.76 -0.56
N GLN A 161 -7.65 -6.75 0.77
CA GLN A 161 -6.99 -5.65 1.47
C GLN A 161 -5.78 -6.11 2.28
N VAL A 162 -4.72 -5.29 2.28
CA VAL A 162 -3.49 -5.52 3.05
C VAL A 162 -3.07 -4.25 3.77
N GLU A 163 -2.73 -4.37 5.05
CA GLU A 163 -2.11 -3.29 5.83
C GLU A 163 -0.59 -3.25 5.58
N LEU A 164 -0.05 -2.08 5.25
CA LEU A 164 1.38 -1.90 4.93
C LEU A 164 2.24 -1.59 6.16
N GLY A 165 1.63 -1.31 7.31
CA GLY A 165 2.31 -0.77 8.49
C GLY A 165 2.85 0.66 8.27
N ASP A 166 3.74 1.07 9.16
CA ASP A 166 4.38 2.39 9.10
C ASP A 166 5.61 2.36 8.19
N ILE A 167 5.63 3.20 7.16
CA ILE A 167 6.71 3.25 6.16
C ILE A 167 7.36 4.64 6.14
N ALA A 168 8.66 4.67 6.43
CA ALA A 168 9.49 5.85 6.24
C ALA A 168 9.93 5.97 4.78
N LEU A 169 9.67 7.14 4.19
CA LEU A 169 9.90 7.43 2.77
C LEU A 169 10.94 8.54 2.64
N THR A 170 11.86 8.39 1.69
CA THR A 170 12.82 9.42 1.35
C THR A 170 12.92 9.59 -0.16
N ASN A 171 12.91 10.83 -0.64
CA ASN A 171 13.27 11.15 -2.03
C ASN A 171 14.47 12.10 -2.03
N THR A 172 15.63 11.59 -2.44
CA THR A 172 16.89 12.35 -2.54
C THR A 172 17.00 13.18 -3.81
N SER A 173 16.05 13.03 -4.74
CA SER A 173 16.05 13.62 -6.07
C SER A 173 14.70 14.30 -6.35
N PHE A 174 14.11 14.92 -5.33
CA PHE A 174 12.78 15.49 -5.43
C PHE A 174 12.75 16.65 -6.42
N GLY A 175 11.79 16.64 -7.34
CA GLY A 175 11.67 17.61 -8.42
C GLY A 175 12.67 17.44 -9.56
N PHE A 176 13.58 16.46 -9.48
CA PHE A 176 14.40 16.06 -10.62
C PHE A 176 13.69 15.00 -11.45
N LEU A 177 13.68 15.19 -12.76
CA LEU A 177 13.18 14.23 -13.73
C LEU A 177 14.36 13.68 -14.52
N ALA A 178 14.23 12.46 -15.03
CA ALA A 178 15.15 11.93 -16.02
C ALA A 178 15.21 12.87 -17.24
N GLY A 179 16.41 13.11 -17.78
CA GLY A 179 16.60 14.02 -18.92
C GLY A 179 17.95 13.86 -19.59
#